data_AF-A0A7S3V597-F1
#
_entry.id   AF-A0A7S3V597-F1
#
_cell.length_a   1.000
_cell.length_b   1.000
_cell.length_c   1.000
_cell.angle_alpha   90.00
_cell.angle_beta   90.00
_cell.angle_gamma   90.00
#
_symmetry.space_group_name_H-M   'P 1'
#
loop_
_entity.id
_entity.type
_entity.pdbx_description
1 polymer ?
#
loop_
_entity_poly.entity_id
_entity_poly.type
_entity_poly.pdbx_seq_one_letter_code
_entity_poly.pdbx_strand_id
1 'polypeptide(L)'
;NVQPFLDFVQISYRTLPTSLKKNFAQPETSPGVPMNLNTFAPKSTASFRVLTECPLTVMLLFQMYPKYISKNLMQLLPLMMDCLAQRPPPHAAAILAASPDKPIKVSSDKSADEETSKTTASKAYYYKRSRELLSAQVKTLSFVTHLLRGYGEQMKPYEDSLATNVLSLFQMCPREALATRKDLLLALRHIFATDFRK
;
A
#
# COMPACT_ATOMS: atom_id res chain seq x y z
N ASN A 1 -23.19 -9.97 12.73
CA ASN A 1 -23.06 -10.94 11.62
C ASN A 1 -21.65 -10.91 11.05
N VAL A 2 -20.90 -12.00 11.20
CA VAL A 2 -19.46 -12.07 10.86
C VAL A 2 -19.20 -12.19 9.36
N GLN A 3 -19.94 -13.05 8.66
CA GLN A 3 -19.71 -13.32 7.24
C GLN A 3 -19.86 -12.09 6.33
N PRO A 4 -20.89 -11.23 6.45
CA PRO A 4 -21.02 -10.03 5.61
C PRO A 4 -19.83 -9.07 5.72
N PHE A 5 -19.21 -8.98 6.90
CA PHE A 5 -18.00 -8.18 7.08
C PHE A 5 -16.81 -8.83 6.37
N LEU A 6 -16.63 -10.15 6.47
CA LEU A 6 -15.56 -10.85 5.75
C LEU A 6 -15.74 -10.73 4.23
N ASP A 7 -16.97 -10.81 3.73
CA ASP A 7 -17.28 -10.61 2.31
C ASP A 7 -16.90 -9.18 1.87
N PHE A 8 -17.22 -8.17 2.68
CA PHE A 8 -16.80 -6.79 2.43
C PHE A 8 -15.27 -6.64 2.39
N VAL A 9 -14.54 -7.30 3.31
CA VAL A 9 -13.08 -7.28 3.29
C VAL A 9 -12.54 -7.94 2.02
N GLN A 10 -13.09 -9.07 1.61
CA GLN A 10 -12.69 -9.71 0.35
C GLN A 10 -12.92 -8.80 -0.85
N ILE A 11 -14.08 -8.13 -0.93
CA ILE A 11 -14.37 -7.16 -1.99
C ILE A 11 -13.36 -6.00 -1.96
N SER A 12 -13.00 -5.53 -0.77
CA SER A 12 -12.03 -4.45 -0.60
C SER A 12 -10.65 -4.83 -1.17
N TYR A 13 -10.18 -6.05 -0.91
CA TYR A 13 -8.94 -6.54 -1.52
C TYR A 13 -9.08 -6.78 -3.03
N ARG A 14 -10.18 -7.38 -3.51
CA ARG A 14 -10.41 -7.63 -4.94
C ARG A 14 -10.48 -6.36 -5.77
N THR A 15 -10.99 -5.28 -5.19
CA THR A 15 -11.13 -3.97 -5.87
C THR A 15 -9.87 -3.12 -5.79
N LEU A 16 -8.83 -3.58 -5.08
CA LEU A 16 -7.58 -2.84 -4.90
C LEU A 16 -6.89 -2.49 -6.23
N PRO A 17 -6.73 -3.38 -7.23
CA PRO A 17 -6.09 -3.03 -8.50
C PRO A 17 -6.84 -1.92 -9.26
N THR A 18 -8.17 -1.95 -9.24
CA THR A 18 -9.01 -0.91 -9.83
C THR A 18 -8.87 0.41 -9.07
N SER A 19 -8.83 0.35 -7.74
CA SER A 19 -8.59 1.51 -6.90
C SER A 19 -7.21 2.10 -7.18
N LEU A 20 -6.16 1.29 -7.33
CA LEU A 20 -4.83 1.75 -7.71
C LEU A 20 -4.85 2.54 -9.01
N LYS A 21 -5.45 1.99 -10.07
CA LYS A 21 -5.57 2.70 -11.35
C LYS A 21 -6.26 4.05 -11.21
N LYS A 22 -7.39 4.11 -10.50
CA LYS A 22 -8.14 5.35 -10.29
C LYS A 22 -7.37 6.39 -9.48
N ASN A 23 -6.63 5.94 -8.48
CA ASN A 23 -5.92 6.82 -7.57
C ASN A 23 -4.55 7.29 -8.07
N PHE A 24 -4.04 6.65 -9.11
CA PHE A 24 -2.80 7.05 -9.77
C PHE A 24 -3.05 7.58 -11.19
N ALA A 25 -4.30 7.59 -11.67
CA ALA A 25 -4.67 8.31 -12.89
C ALA A 25 -4.27 9.79 -12.74
N GLN A 26 -3.65 10.36 -13.78
CA GLN A 26 -3.25 11.77 -13.76
C GLN A 26 -4.47 12.66 -13.44
N PRO A 27 -4.30 13.71 -12.63
CA PRO A 27 -5.31 14.75 -12.58
C PRO A 27 -5.37 15.36 -13.98
N GLU A 28 -6.49 15.18 -14.68
CA GLU A 28 -6.80 15.91 -15.92
C GLU A 28 -6.56 17.41 -15.64
N THR A 29 -5.46 17.94 -16.17
CA THR A 29 -5.11 19.34 -16.02
C THR A 29 -5.82 20.09 -17.13
N SER A 30 -7.10 20.41 -16.89
CA SER A 30 -7.76 21.46 -17.68
C SER A 30 -6.93 22.74 -17.53
N PRO A 31 -6.50 23.40 -18.62
CA PRO A 31 -5.69 24.61 -18.52
C PRO A 31 -6.47 25.69 -17.77
N GLY A 32 -5.95 26.10 -16.61
CA GLY A 32 -6.51 27.18 -15.78
C GLY A 32 -7.16 26.76 -14.45
N VAL A 33 -7.29 25.45 -14.14
CA VAL A 33 -7.82 25.02 -12.84
C VAL A 33 -6.66 24.65 -11.90
N PRO A 34 -6.48 25.32 -10.75
CA PRO A 34 -5.47 24.94 -9.78
C PRO A 34 -5.73 23.50 -9.31
N MET A 35 -4.68 22.68 -9.27
CA MET A 35 -4.75 21.26 -8.87
C MET A 35 -5.27 21.16 -7.43
N ASN A 36 -6.58 20.95 -7.28
CA ASN A 36 -7.18 20.80 -5.96
C ASN A 36 -7.01 19.36 -5.49
N LEU A 37 -6.01 19.13 -4.64
CA LEU A 37 -5.69 17.82 -4.05
C LEU A 37 -6.87 17.18 -3.30
N ASN A 38 -7.88 17.97 -2.87
CA ASN A 38 -9.05 17.47 -2.17
C ASN A 38 -10.17 17.00 -3.11
N THR A 39 -10.22 17.48 -4.36
CA THR A 39 -11.28 17.11 -5.32
C THR A 39 -11.07 15.70 -5.90
N PHE A 40 -9.84 15.19 -5.86
CA PHE A 40 -9.48 13.83 -6.28
C PHE A 40 -9.43 12.82 -5.12
N ALA A 41 -10.07 13.13 -4.00
CA ALA A 41 -10.26 12.14 -2.93
C ALA A 41 -11.18 11.02 -3.46
N PRO A 42 -10.69 9.78 -3.63
CA PRO A 42 -11.55 8.67 -4.02
C PRO A 42 -12.68 8.51 -2.98
N LYS A 43 -13.84 8.02 -3.41
CA LYS A 43 -14.89 7.54 -2.48
C LYS A 43 -14.24 6.63 -1.43
N SER A 44 -14.71 6.66 -0.18
CA SER A 44 -14.11 5.91 0.95
C SER A 44 -13.81 4.44 0.63
N THR A 45 -14.67 3.78 -0.16
CA THR A 45 -14.53 2.40 -0.65
C THR A 45 -13.43 2.18 -1.70
N ALA A 46 -12.91 3.24 -2.30
CA ALA A 46 -11.77 3.24 -3.21
C ALA A 46 -10.50 3.87 -2.57
N SER A 47 -10.57 4.21 -1.27
CA SER A 47 -9.42 4.65 -0.49
C SER A 47 -8.69 3.45 0.11
N PHE A 48 -7.36 3.52 0.22
CA PHE A 48 -6.58 2.45 0.84
C PHE A 48 -6.83 2.30 2.35
N ARG A 49 -7.61 3.21 2.96
CA ARG A 49 -7.90 3.23 4.40
C ARG A 49 -8.69 2.01 4.88
N VAL A 50 -9.54 1.43 4.03
CA VAL A 50 -10.26 0.21 4.41
C VAL A 50 -9.26 -0.92 4.69
N LEU A 51 -8.20 -1.02 3.89
CA LEU A 51 -7.16 -2.04 4.04
C LEU A 51 -6.23 -1.79 5.22
N THR A 52 -6.16 -0.55 5.75
CA THR A 52 -5.35 -0.26 6.96
C THR A 52 -6.06 -0.66 8.25
N GLU A 53 -7.39 -0.58 8.30
CA GLU A 53 -8.19 -0.84 9.51
C GLU A 53 -8.70 -2.29 9.59
N CYS A 54 -9.08 -2.87 8.45
CA CYS A 54 -9.68 -4.21 8.41
C CYS A 54 -8.81 -5.37 8.94
N PRO A 55 -7.48 -5.42 8.74
CA PRO A 55 -6.70 -6.60 9.09
C PRO A 55 -6.74 -6.95 10.60
N LEU A 56 -6.74 -5.94 11.47
CA LEU A 56 -6.86 -6.15 12.93
C LEU A 56 -8.27 -6.63 13.31
N THR A 57 -9.32 -6.07 12.71
CA THR A 57 -10.69 -6.52 12.94
C THR A 57 -10.90 -7.95 12.47
N VAL A 58 -10.35 -8.33 11.32
CA VAL A 58 -10.42 -9.72 10.82
C VAL A 58 -9.69 -10.66 11.76
N MET A 59 -8.51 -10.27 12.27
CA MET A 59 -7.79 -11.06 13.26
C MET A 59 -8.61 -11.30 14.53
N LEU A 60 -9.26 -10.25 15.07
CA LEU A 60 -10.16 -10.37 16.23
C LEU A 60 -11.36 -11.27 15.92
N LEU A 61 -11.97 -11.14 14.73
CA LEU A 61 -13.09 -11.98 14.32
C LEU A 61 -12.69 -13.46 14.17
N PHE A 62 -11.50 -13.74 13.68
CA PHE A 62 -10.97 -15.11 13.60
C PHE A 62 -10.71 -15.69 15.00
N GLN A 63 -10.21 -14.88 15.94
CA GLN A 63 -10.05 -15.29 17.35
C GLN A 63 -11.39 -15.62 18.01
N MET A 64 -12.43 -14.81 17.78
CA MET A 64 -13.75 -15.03 18.39
C MET A 64 -14.58 -16.10 17.67
N TYR A 65 -14.37 -16.30 16.37
CA TYR A 65 -15.18 -17.20 15.55
C TYR A 65 -14.32 -18.08 14.64
N PRO A 66 -13.57 -19.05 15.21
CA PRO A 66 -12.62 -19.88 14.47
C PRO A 66 -13.25 -20.69 13.32
N LYS A 67 -14.56 -20.97 13.40
CA LYS A 67 -15.35 -21.63 12.35
C LYS A 67 -15.31 -20.90 10.99
N TYR A 68 -15.04 -19.60 10.95
CA TYR A 68 -14.96 -18.83 9.71
C TYR A 68 -13.57 -18.82 9.09
N ILE A 69 -12.55 -19.32 9.79
CA ILE A 69 -11.16 -19.16 9.34
C ILE A 69 -10.90 -19.99 8.08
N SER A 70 -11.06 -21.32 8.14
CA SER A 70 -10.64 -22.20 7.03
C SER A 70 -11.24 -21.79 5.68
N LYS A 71 -12.53 -21.47 5.63
CA LYS A 71 -13.22 -21.06 4.40
C LYS A 71 -12.74 -19.68 3.89
N ASN A 72 -12.68 -18.68 4.78
CA ASN A 72 -12.38 -17.31 4.36
C ASN A 72 -10.88 -17.08 4.16
N LEU A 73 -10.03 -17.79 4.89
CA LEU A 73 -8.57 -17.71 4.78
C LEU A 73 -8.08 -18.14 3.40
N MET A 74 -8.62 -19.25 2.86
CA MET A 74 -8.27 -19.71 1.50
C MET A 74 -8.62 -18.68 0.42
N GLN A 75 -9.59 -17.80 0.67
CA GLN A 75 -10.00 -16.74 -0.27
C GLN A 75 -9.25 -15.42 -0.02
N LEU A 76 -8.99 -15.08 1.24
CA LEU A 76 -8.33 -13.84 1.63
C LEU A 76 -6.83 -13.87 1.41
N LEU A 77 -6.19 -15.02 1.63
CA LEU A 77 -4.75 -15.14 1.57
C LEU A 77 -4.15 -14.77 0.20
N PRO A 78 -4.62 -15.32 -0.94
CA PRO A 78 -4.11 -14.91 -2.26
C PRO A 78 -4.33 -13.42 -2.51
N LEU A 79 -5.47 -12.86 -2.08
CA LEU A 79 -5.77 -11.44 -2.23
C LEU A 79 -4.86 -10.54 -1.40
N MET A 80 -4.43 -11.00 -0.23
CA MET A 80 -3.45 -10.30 0.60
C MET A 80 -2.06 -10.35 -0.03
N MET A 81 -1.65 -11.50 -0.58
CA MET A 81 -0.39 -11.59 -1.32
C MET A 81 -0.39 -10.71 -2.57
N ASP A 82 -1.50 -10.66 -3.30
CA ASP A 82 -1.68 -9.74 -4.42
C ASP A 82 -1.57 -8.27 -3.98
N CYS A 83 -2.13 -7.91 -2.83
CA CYS A 83 -1.98 -6.58 -2.22
C CYS A 83 -0.51 -6.25 -1.93
N LEU A 84 0.22 -7.19 -1.31
CA LEU A 84 1.65 -7.03 -1.02
C LEU A 84 2.49 -6.90 -2.29
N ALA A 85 2.07 -7.50 -3.40
CA ALA A 85 2.73 -7.42 -4.70
C ALA A 85 2.46 -6.12 -5.47
N GLN A 86 1.48 -5.31 -5.08
CA GLN A 86 1.16 -4.07 -5.80
C GLN A 86 2.30 -3.06 -5.74
N ARG A 87 2.53 -2.35 -6.83
CA ARG A 87 3.52 -1.26 -6.92
C ARG A 87 2.87 -0.01 -7.52
N PRO A 88 3.41 1.19 -7.23
CA PRO A 88 3.04 2.39 -7.96
C PRO A 88 3.21 2.18 -9.46
N PRO A 89 2.30 2.66 -10.30
CA PRO A 89 2.44 2.56 -11.75
C PRO A 89 3.72 3.24 -12.27
N PRO A 90 4.24 2.84 -13.45
CA PRO A 90 5.53 3.33 -13.97
C PRO A 90 5.64 4.86 -14.07
N HIS A 91 4.57 5.55 -14.47
CA HIS A 91 4.56 7.02 -14.57
C HIS A 91 4.73 7.69 -13.19
N ALA A 92 4.08 7.15 -12.17
CA ALA A 92 4.23 7.65 -10.80
C ALA A 92 5.62 7.32 -10.25
N ALA A 93 6.14 6.11 -10.52
CA ALA A 93 7.48 5.72 -10.10
C ALA A 93 8.56 6.63 -10.70
N ALA A 94 8.46 6.99 -11.98
CA ALA A 94 9.38 7.92 -12.63
C ALA A 94 9.37 9.31 -11.97
N ILE A 95 8.19 9.85 -11.65
CA ILE A 95 8.04 11.15 -10.97
C ILE A 95 8.63 11.12 -9.55
N LEU A 96 8.49 9.99 -8.86
CA LEU A 96 9.06 9.79 -7.52
C LEU A 96 10.58 9.64 -7.53
N ALA A 97 11.12 8.96 -8.55
CA ALA A 97 12.55 8.71 -8.72
C ALA A 97 13.32 9.93 -9.25
N ALA A 98 12.65 10.89 -9.87
CA ALA A 98 13.26 12.16 -10.27
C ALA A 98 13.75 12.91 -9.02
N SER A 99 15.05 12.80 -8.72
CA SER A 99 15.71 13.43 -7.57
C SER A 99 15.55 14.96 -7.60
N PRO A 100 15.43 15.66 -6.45
CA PRO A 100 15.47 17.12 -6.41
C PRO A 100 16.88 17.70 -6.68
N ASP A 101 17.92 16.88 -6.78
CA ASP A 101 19.32 17.32 -6.83
C ASP A 101 19.82 17.73 -8.23
N LYS A 102 19.17 18.72 -8.84
CA LYS A 102 19.99 19.76 -9.47
C LYS A 102 19.91 20.98 -8.56
N PRO A 103 21.00 21.37 -7.87
CA PRO A 103 21.01 22.68 -7.25
C PRO A 103 20.68 23.68 -8.35
N ILE A 104 19.60 24.43 -8.11
CA ILE A 104 19.17 25.55 -8.93
C ILE A 104 20.41 26.41 -9.15
N LYS A 105 20.99 26.35 -10.35
CA LYS A 105 21.90 27.40 -10.79
C LYS A 105 21.00 28.62 -10.88
N VAL A 106 21.11 29.50 -9.88
CA VAL A 106 20.63 30.88 -9.94
C VAL A 106 21.44 31.55 -11.05
N SER A 107 21.00 31.35 -12.28
CA SER A 107 21.30 32.24 -13.39
C SER A 107 19.99 32.94 -13.68
N SER A 108 19.96 34.19 -13.21
CA SER A 108 19.03 35.23 -13.62
C SER A 108 18.79 35.13 -15.12
N ASP A 109 17.55 34.84 -15.52
CA ASP A 109 16.74 35.79 -16.27
C ASP A 109 15.41 35.14 -16.70
N LYS A 110 14.33 35.72 -16.14
CA LYS A 110 12.97 35.94 -16.68
C LYS A 110 12.31 34.79 -17.46
N SER A 111 11.18 34.31 -16.90
CA SER A 111 10.07 33.49 -17.47
C SER A 111 9.94 32.01 -17.03
N ALA A 112 9.69 31.72 -15.73
CA ALA A 112 9.50 30.33 -15.27
C ALA A 112 8.59 30.12 -14.03
N ASP A 113 7.54 30.92 -13.83
CA ASP A 113 6.78 30.89 -12.56
C ASP A 113 5.61 29.88 -12.52
N GLU A 114 5.15 29.31 -13.64
CA GLU A 114 3.98 28.42 -13.67
C GLU A 114 4.31 26.91 -13.74
N GLU A 115 5.45 26.54 -14.32
CA GLU A 115 5.80 25.14 -14.62
C GLU A 115 6.51 24.44 -13.44
N THR A 116 7.29 25.20 -12.66
CA THR A 116 7.97 24.73 -11.42
C THR A 116 6.97 24.41 -10.30
N SER A 117 5.88 25.18 -10.20
CA SER A 117 4.82 25.00 -9.19
C SER A 117 3.95 23.76 -9.47
N LYS A 118 3.56 23.54 -10.75
CA LYS A 118 2.77 22.37 -11.17
C LYS A 118 3.53 21.04 -11.00
N THR A 119 4.85 21.04 -11.22
CA THR A 119 5.70 19.86 -11.06
C THR A 119 5.84 19.44 -9.59
N THR A 120 5.99 20.40 -8.69
CA THR A 120 6.10 20.15 -7.24
C THR A 120 4.79 19.61 -6.65
N ALA A 121 3.64 20.15 -7.05
CA ALA A 121 2.32 19.68 -6.62
C ALA A 121 2.03 18.24 -7.09
N SER A 122 2.36 17.92 -8.34
CA SER A 122 2.19 16.58 -8.91
C SER A 122 3.05 15.54 -8.18
N LYS A 123 4.31 15.89 -7.86
CA LYS A 123 5.20 15.01 -7.10
C LYS A 123 4.68 14.76 -5.68
N ALA A 124 4.19 15.80 -5.00
CA ALA A 124 3.58 15.66 -3.67
C ALA A 124 2.34 14.75 -3.68
N TYR A 125 1.51 14.83 -4.72
CA TYR A 125 0.34 13.97 -4.91
C TYR A 125 0.73 12.49 -5.01
N TYR A 126 1.64 12.13 -5.93
CA TYR A 126 2.09 10.74 -6.10
C TYR A 126 2.83 10.20 -4.88
N TYR A 127 3.58 11.06 -4.19
CA TYR A 127 4.26 10.70 -2.95
C TYR A 127 3.25 10.36 -1.85
N LYS A 128 2.23 11.21 -1.65
CA LYS A 128 1.14 10.96 -0.71
C LYS A 128 0.43 9.65 -1.04
N ARG A 129 0.05 9.41 -2.29
CA ARG A 129 -0.68 8.20 -2.69
C ARG A 129 0.15 6.93 -2.55
N SER A 130 1.43 6.99 -2.87
CA SER A 130 2.36 5.87 -2.68
C SER A 130 2.56 5.55 -1.20
N ARG A 131 2.57 6.56 -0.32
CA ARG A 131 2.63 6.36 1.13
C ARG A 131 1.36 5.71 1.69
N GLU A 132 0.19 6.10 1.19
CA GLU A 132 -1.08 5.46 1.58
C GLU A 132 -1.10 3.99 1.16
N LEU A 133 -0.61 3.67 -0.06
CA LEU A 133 -0.47 2.29 -0.52
C LEU A 133 0.50 1.50 0.38
N LEU A 134 1.69 2.04 0.62
CA LEU A 134 2.69 1.41 1.48
C LEU A 134 2.14 1.13 2.88
N SER A 135 1.42 2.08 3.48
CA SER A 135 0.78 1.90 4.79
C SER A 135 -0.20 0.73 4.77
N ALA A 136 -1.07 0.64 3.75
CA ALA A 136 -1.99 -0.47 3.59
C ALA A 136 -1.27 -1.81 3.45
N GLN A 137 -0.22 -1.88 2.62
CA GLN A 137 0.59 -3.08 2.44
C GLN A 137 1.26 -3.53 3.73
N VAL A 138 1.79 -2.61 4.52
CA VAL A 138 2.41 -2.94 5.80
C VAL A 138 1.39 -3.45 6.81
N LYS A 139 0.16 -2.91 6.84
CA LYS A 139 -0.92 -3.45 7.67
C LYS A 139 -1.39 -4.84 7.21
N THR A 140 -1.47 -5.06 5.90
CA THR A 140 -1.72 -6.40 5.33
C THR A 140 -0.59 -7.36 5.73
N LEU A 141 0.68 -6.95 5.61
CA LEU A 141 1.84 -7.77 5.97
C LEU A 141 1.81 -8.13 7.46
N SER A 142 1.54 -7.17 8.34
CA SER A 142 1.37 -7.44 9.76
C SER A 142 0.34 -8.55 9.98
N PHE A 143 -0.79 -8.53 9.28
CA PHE A 143 -1.78 -9.61 9.40
C PHE A 143 -1.28 -10.94 8.84
N VAL A 144 -0.65 -10.95 7.67
CA VAL A 144 -0.06 -12.15 7.06
C VAL A 144 0.97 -12.80 8.00
N THR A 145 1.81 -12.00 8.66
CA THR A 145 2.80 -12.54 9.62
C THR A 145 2.17 -13.14 10.88
N HIS A 146 1.00 -12.65 11.30
CA HIS A 146 0.23 -13.31 12.37
C HIS A 146 -0.32 -14.66 11.91
N LEU A 147 -0.76 -14.78 10.65
CA LEU A 147 -1.26 -16.03 10.07
C LEU A 147 -0.16 -17.09 9.96
N LEU A 148 1.10 -16.71 9.73
CA LEU A 148 2.24 -17.64 9.68
C LEU A 148 2.35 -18.54 10.92
N ARG A 149 1.93 -18.06 12.10
CA ARG A 149 2.05 -18.83 13.36
C ARG A 149 1.02 -19.94 13.51
N GLY A 150 -0.13 -19.83 12.86
CA GLY A 150 -1.24 -20.78 12.97
C GLY A 150 -1.55 -21.54 11.69
N TYR A 151 -1.08 -21.05 10.54
CA TYR A 151 -1.47 -21.53 9.21
C TYR A 151 -0.28 -21.73 8.27
N GLY A 152 0.89 -22.08 8.82
CA GLY A 152 2.15 -22.24 8.06
C GLY A 152 2.03 -23.13 6.81
N GLU A 153 1.31 -24.26 6.89
CA GLU A 153 1.10 -25.15 5.74
C GLU A 153 0.37 -24.46 4.57
N GLN A 154 -0.62 -23.61 4.86
CA GLN A 154 -1.38 -22.88 3.84
C GLN A 154 -0.57 -21.71 3.26
N MET A 155 0.45 -21.25 4.01
CA MET A 155 1.33 -20.15 3.65
C MET A 155 2.51 -20.61 2.78
N LYS A 156 2.91 -21.90 2.84
CA LYS A 156 4.07 -22.45 2.10
C LYS A 156 4.09 -22.10 0.61
N PRO A 157 2.97 -22.17 -0.15
CA PRO A 157 2.98 -21.83 -1.57
C PRO A 157 3.37 -20.38 -1.89
N TYR A 158 3.39 -19.50 -0.89
CA TYR A 158 3.65 -18.08 -1.05
C TYR A 158 4.97 -17.63 -0.41
N GLU A 159 5.82 -18.56 0.06
CA GLU A 159 7.07 -18.25 0.78
C GLU A 159 7.99 -17.31 -0.01
N ASP A 160 8.35 -17.67 -1.24
CA ASP A 160 9.23 -16.87 -2.10
C ASP A 160 8.63 -15.49 -2.43
N SER A 161 7.32 -15.47 -2.71
CA SER A 161 6.59 -14.24 -3.01
C SER A 161 6.54 -13.31 -1.80
N LEU A 162 6.34 -13.87 -0.60
CA LEU A 162 6.34 -13.12 0.65
C LEU A 162 7.70 -12.48 0.90
N ALA A 163 8.79 -13.24 0.78
CA ALA A 163 10.15 -12.71 0.95
C ALA A 163 10.44 -11.57 -0.03
N THR A 164 10.13 -11.78 -1.31
CA THR A 164 10.29 -10.77 -2.37
C THR A 164 9.50 -9.49 -2.08
N ASN A 165 8.26 -9.65 -1.61
CA ASN A 165 7.39 -8.52 -1.27
C ASN A 165 7.89 -7.77 -0.04
N VAL A 166 8.32 -8.45 1.01
CA VAL A 166 8.89 -7.82 2.21
C VAL A 166 10.11 -6.98 1.85
N LEU A 167 11.05 -7.53 1.07
CA LEU A 167 12.24 -6.80 0.61
C LEU A 167 11.86 -5.57 -0.21
N SER A 168 10.90 -5.70 -1.13
CA SER A 168 10.39 -4.57 -1.93
C SER A 168 9.79 -3.48 -1.05
N LEU A 169 9.02 -3.84 -0.01
CA LEU A 169 8.41 -2.88 0.91
C LEU A 169 9.47 -2.13 1.72
N PHE A 170 10.55 -2.80 2.14
CA PHE A 170 11.69 -2.15 2.79
C PHE A 170 12.38 -1.13 1.86
N GLN A 171 12.60 -1.49 0.59
CA GLN A 171 13.20 -0.59 -0.40
C GLN A 171 12.32 0.63 -0.70
N MET A 172 11.00 0.46 -0.70
CA MET A 172 10.04 1.54 -0.93
C MET A 172 9.79 2.42 0.31
N CYS A 173 10.20 1.99 1.50
CA CYS A 173 9.91 2.71 2.74
C CYS A 173 10.75 3.99 2.86
N PRO A 174 10.14 5.19 2.80
CA PRO A 174 10.89 6.44 2.86
C PRO A 174 11.57 6.63 4.23
N ARG A 175 12.72 7.31 4.25
CA ARG A 175 13.57 7.48 5.44
C ARG A 175 12.81 8.10 6.62
N GLU A 176 11.85 8.96 6.34
CA GLU A 176 11.06 9.74 7.30
C GLU A 176 9.86 8.96 7.87
N ALA A 177 9.44 7.84 7.26
CA ALA A 177 8.29 7.05 7.73
C ALA A 177 8.66 6.07 8.85
N LEU A 178 9.02 6.61 10.02
CA LEU A 178 9.50 5.82 11.17
C LEU A 178 8.49 4.78 11.66
N ALA A 179 7.19 5.14 11.73
CA ALA A 179 6.14 4.22 12.17
C ALA A 179 6.01 3.01 11.22
N THR A 180 5.97 3.26 9.92
CA THR A 180 5.92 2.21 8.89
C THR A 180 7.16 1.30 8.94
N ARG A 181 8.35 1.89 9.14
CA ARG A 181 9.58 1.12 9.31
C ARG A 181 9.56 0.23 10.55
N LYS A 182 9.03 0.72 11.68
CA LYS A 182 8.87 -0.08 12.89
C LYS A 182 7.93 -1.28 12.66
N ASP A 183 6.80 -1.06 12.01
CA ASP A 183 5.86 -2.14 11.66
C ASP A 183 6.51 -3.18 10.74
N LEU A 184 7.30 -2.75 9.74
CA LEU A 184 8.06 -3.64 8.86
C LEU A 184 9.10 -4.47 9.61
N LEU A 185 9.86 -3.87 10.52
CA LEU A 185 10.84 -4.58 11.34
C LEU A 185 10.17 -5.59 12.29
N LEU A 186 9.01 -5.24 12.85
CA LEU A 186 8.22 -6.15 13.66
C LEU A 186 7.72 -7.34 12.84
N ALA A 187 7.18 -7.10 11.65
CA ALA A 187 6.76 -8.15 10.72
C ALA A 187 7.94 -9.06 10.34
N LEU A 188 9.11 -8.48 10.03
CA LEU A 188 10.32 -9.22 9.73
C LEU A 188 10.76 -10.11 10.91
N ARG A 189 10.72 -9.59 12.14
CA ARG A 189 10.98 -10.39 13.35
C ARG A 189 10.03 -11.58 13.46
N HIS A 190 8.76 -11.39 13.12
CA HIS A 190 7.77 -12.47 13.14
C HIS A 190 8.03 -13.53 12.07
N ILE A 191 8.45 -13.13 10.86
CA ILE A 191 8.83 -14.08 9.80
C ILE A 191 10.05 -14.90 10.21
N PHE A 192 11.09 -14.27 10.76
CA PHE A 192 12.29 -14.99 11.23
C PHE A 192 12.01 -15.96 12.39
N ALA A 193 10.92 -15.75 13.13
CA ALA A 193 10.49 -16.63 14.21
C ALA A 193 9.71 -17.87 13.72
N THR A 194 9.50 -18.04 12.42
CA THR A 194 8.80 -19.19 11.82
C THR A 194 9.75 -19.98 10.92
N ASP A 195 9.25 -21.06 10.31
CA ASP A 195 10.03 -21.86 9.35
C ASP A 195 10.31 -21.12 8.03
N PHE A 196 9.65 -19.97 7.80
CA PHE A 196 9.81 -19.08 6.63
C PHE A 196 11.06 -18.19 6.70
N ARG A 197 12.01 -18.54 7.57
CA ARG A 197 13.26 -17.78 7.78
C ARG A 197 14.36 -18.10 6.77
N LYS A 198 14.18 -19.17 5.99
CA LYS A 198 15.16 -19.69 5.03
C LYS A 198 15.03 -18.94 3.71
#